data_AF-A0A1H8D2L3-F1
#
_entry.id   AF-A0A1H8D2L3-F1
#
_cell.length_a   1.000
_cell.length_b   1.000
_cell.length_c   1.000
_cell.angle_alpha   90.00
_cell.angle_beta   90.00
_cell.angle_gamma   90.00
#
_symmetry.space_group_name_H-M   'P 1'
#
loop_
_entity.id
_entity.type
_entity.pdbx_description
1 polymer ?
#
loop_
_entity_poly.entity_id
_entity_poly.type
_entity_poly.pdbx_seq_one_letter_code
_entity_poly.pdbx_strand_id
1 'polypeptide(L)'
;MNQERIKNRILRRAARLWGYNELEAESSFDPIVGLLLSACAAELEKLGFELESSRARIIERVLEVMFPEEVSGIIPARTVLQVIPFENNVKISQYSSFKTSIRKQNIYNPTENTVKEIYFSPSIEAIATTARLKYFAYGEMLHHVENFFFDEMIRKADVQLPSGELWLGIQSADKEDLEDLMFFIDINNTYQDEIFFHYLKQVKVFVGAKEYVFLEGYNVESENFNLDRIITQNHSDLDYIYSEVNHYYHKHFFTLKGKIGFSDRPEKEQLFLTNFPTHKAGNEDDIIWLKFQFSEAIVPEILQNVRFALNCIPALNIRNKSVTRKITGKMNIIPINEEDHFLDLDYVSEENGQRLDIKNYESGNSDATALLRNGGVSRFDKRNASELLQYLLELIKDETAAFAGMGGNVATEILKQISQNLASLHQVAKEKEFVQTSNPYLIIASGNPDGDSRCTISYWSTASEEANNVKPATILTAERNGKNILKETAIMIRASVGGRKKLSPQDKILEYRSALLTRGRIVTIADIRAFGMNHFKNTITGIDVKKGTKKEVSLKGGFSRTIDIYVVRNKELIETIHETEWKYVCENFLLKLKNVSANIYPYRLFEK
;
A
#
# COMPACT_ATOMS: atom_id res chain seq x y z
N MET A 1 9.85 36.32 0.50
CA MET A 1 10.50 37.66 0.39
C MET A 1 10.51 38.25 1.78
N ASN A 2 11.53 39.01 2.23
CA ASN A 2 11.65 39.45 3.64
C ASN A 2 11.28 40.94 3.80
N GLN A 3 10.45 41.29 4.79
CA GLN A 3 9.91 42.63 5.08
C GLN A 3 10.96 43.76 4.99
N GLU A 4 12.09 43.62 5.70
CA GLU A 4 13.14 44.64 5.74
C GLU A 4 13.71 44.92 4.36
N ARG A 5 13.80 43.89 3.52
CA ARG A 5 14.34 44.00 2.17
C ARG A 5 13.36 44.71 1.23
N ILE A 6 12.05 44.56 1.44
CA ILE A 6 11.01 45.30 0.72
C ILE A 6 11.03 46.76 1.18
N LYS A 7 11.00 47.01 2.50
CA LYS A 7 11.07 48.35 3.10
C LYS A 7 12.29 49.13 2.60
N ASN A 8 13.47 48.54 2.64
CA ASN A 8 14.72 49.16 2.15
C ASN A 8 14.69 49.47 0.66
N ARG A 9 14.03 48.64 -0.15
CA ARG A 9 13.83 48.91 -1.58
C ARG A 9 12.91 50.09 -1.82
N ILE A 10 11.82 50.20 -1.06
CA ILE A 10 10.88 51.31 -1.18
C ILE A 10 11.53 52.61 -0.69
N LEU A 11 12.25 52.56 0.44
CA LEU A 11 13.02 53.68 1.01
C LEU A 11 14.02 54.26 0.02
N ARG A 12 14.86 53.41 -0.60
CA ARG A 12 15.83 53.87 -1.62
C ARG A 12 15.16 54.53 -2.82
N ARG A 13 13.98 54.01 -3.22
CA ARG A 13 13.24 54.55 -4.37
C ARG A 13 12.56 55.88 -4.03
N ALA A 14 12.03 56.02 -2.82
CA ALA A 14 11.47 57.27 -2.30
C ALA A 14 12.56 58.34 -2.13
N ALA A 15 13.72 57.98 -1.57
CA ALA A 15 14.87 58.87 -1.45
C ALA A 15 15.34 59.43 -2.79
N ARG A 16 15.43 58.59 -3.83
CA ARG A 16 15.73 59.04 -5.20
C ARG A 16 14.69 60.01 -5.77
N LEU A 17 13.40 59.76 -5.54
CA LEU A 17 12.32 60.61 -6.05
C LEU A 17 12.27 61.98 -5.35
N TRP A 18 12.61 62.00 -4.06
CA TRP A 18 12.60 63.21 -3.24
C TRP A 18 13.95 63.93 -3.16
N GLY A 19 14.99 63.40 -3.83
CA GLY A 19 16.31 64.02 -3.92
C GLY A 19 17.18 63.87 -2.67
N TYR A 20 16.85 62.93 -1.76
CA TYR A 20 17.65 62.63 -0.58
C TYR A 20 18.77 61.62 -0.89
N ASN A 21 19.90 61.74 -0.17
CA ASN A 21 21.01 60.82 -0.29
C ASN A 21 20.61 59.43 0.25
N GLU A 22 20.89 58.35 -0.50
CA GLU A 22 20.48 56.98 -0.16
C GLU A 22 20.99 56.49 1.21
N LEU A 23 22.08 57.11 1.70
CA LEU A 23 22.75 56.76 2.96
C LEU A 23 22.14 57.44 4.20
N GLU A 24 21.40 58.56 4.02
CA GLU A 24 20.76 59.33 5.11
C GLU A 24 19.24 59.10 5.19
N ALA A 25 18.72 58.22 4.34
CA ALA A 25 17.29 58.02 4.13
C ALA A 25 16.52 57.58 5.39
N GLU A 26 17.10 56.78 6.29
CA GLU A 26 16.36 56.31 7.49
C GLU A 26 16.17 57.37 8.58
N SER A 27 17.10 58.33 8.70
CA SER A 27 17.05 59.38 9.72
C SER A 27 16.47 60.71 9.21
N SER A 28 16.40 60.90 7.89
CA SER A 28 15.97 62.15 7.26
C SER A 28 14.46 62.22 6.97
N PHE A 29 13.76 61.09 7.03
CA PHE A 29 12.31 61.05 6.84
C PHE A 29 11.56 61.22 8.15
N ASP A 30 10.38 61.82 8.05
CA ASP A 30 9.41 61.85 9.13
C ASP A 30 9.17 60.40 9.65
N PRO A 31 9.20 60.16 10.97
CA PRO A 31 8.88 58.87 11.58
C PRO A 31 7.59 58.23 11.05
N ILE A 32 6.59 59.03 10.67
CA ILE A 32 5.33 58.57 10.06
C ILE A 32 5.57 57.89 8.71
N VAL A 33 6.49 58.41 7.90
CA VAL A 33 6.87 57.79 6.61
C VAL A 33 7.53 56.44 6.86
N GLY A 34 8.38 56.34 7.89
CA GLY A 34 8.98 55.07 8.32
C GLY A 34 7.93 54.03 8.72
N LEU A 35 6.89 54.45 9.46
CA LEU A 35 5.77 53.58 9.86
C LEU A 35 4.91 53.15 8.66
N LEU A 36 4.52 54.08 7.78
CA LEU A 36 3.74 53.79 6.57
C LEU A 36 4.47 52.85 5.62
N LEU A 37 5.79 53.04 5.44
CA LEU A 37 6.61 52.16 4.61
C LEU A 37 6.77 50.77 5.22
N SER A 38 6.83 50.67 6.55
CA SER A 38 6.90 49.38 7.25
C SER A 38 5.59 48.60 7.14
N ALA A 39 4.44 49.29 7.31
CA ALA A 39 3.11 48.71 7.12
C ALA A 39 2.88 48.27 5.67
N CYS A 40 3.28 49.11 4.69
CA CYS A 40 3.20 48.76 3.28
C CYS A 40 4.09 47.57 2.91
N ALA A 41 5.31 47.50 3.47
CA ALA A 41 6.20 46.36 3.28
C ALA A 41 5.62 45.06 3.85
N ALA A 42 4.96 45.11 5.01
CA ALA A 42 4.28 43.96 5.61
C ALA A 42 3.11 43.46 4.74
N GLU A 43 2.25 44.36 4.26
CA GLU A 43 1.14 43.97 3.38
C GLU A 43 1.62 43.43 2.02
N LEU A 44 2.72 43.95 1.48
CA LEU A 44 3.34 43.43 0.25
C LEU A 44 3.98 42.05 0.45
N GLU A 45 4.62 41.81 1.59
CA GLU A 45 5.17 40.51 1.95
C GLU A 45 4.05 39.47 2.07
N LYS A 46 2.96 39.82 2.76
CA LYS A 46 1.75 39.01 2.88
C LYS A 46 1.13 38.69 1.53
N LEU A 47 0.99 39.68 0.65
CA LEU A 47 0.54 39.46 -0.74
C LEU A 47 1.47 38.51 -1.51
N GLY A 48 2.78 38.61 -1.30
CA GLY A 48 3.75 37.70 -1.90
C GLY A 48 3.57 36.26 -1.43
N PHE A 49 3.40 36.06 -0.12
CA PHE A 49 3.16 34.75 0.47
C PHE A 49 1.81 34.15 0.01
N GLU A 50 0.75 34.94 -0.03
CA GLU A 50 -0.56 34.52 -0.56
C GLU A 50 -0.50 34.17 -2.05
N LEU A 51 0.29 34.90 -2.85
CA LEU A 51 0.51 34.58 -4.26
C LEU A 51 1.25 33.25 -4.44
N GLU A 52 2.31 32.99 -3.68
CA GLU A 52 3.05 31.72 -3.74
C GLU A 52 2.17 30.55 -3.30
N SER A 53 1.44 30.70 -2.21
CA SER A 53 0.51 29.67 -1.73
C SER A 53 -0.64 29.43 -2.72
N SER A 54 -1.18 30.49 -3.33
CA SER A 54 -2.23 30.40 -4.36
C SER A 54 -1.73 29.66 -5.60
N ARG A 55 -0.51 29.96 -6.08
CA ARG A 55 0.09 29.23 -7.22
C ARG A 55 0.25 27.75 -6.92
N ALA A 56 0.75 27.39 -5.74
CA ALA A 56 0.88 26.00 -5.34
C ALA A 56 -0.49 25.29 -5.34
N ARG A 57 -1.53 25.92 -4.79
CA ARG A 57 -2.91 25.39 -4.76
C ARG A 57 -3.51 25.24 -6.16
N ILE A 58 -3.35 26.24 -7.03
CA ILE A 58 -3.87 26.17 -8.40
C ILE A 58 -3.19 25.02 -9.15
N ILE A 59 -1.87 24.89 -9.01
CA ILE A 59 -1.12 23.78 -9.61
C ILE A 59 -1.63 22.45 -9.06
N GLU A 60 -1.73 22.27 -7.74
CA GLU A 60 -2.23 21.02 -7.14
C GLU A 60 -3.65 20.69 -7.62
N ARG A 61 -4.54 21.69 -7.68
CA ARG A 61 -5.92 21.47 -8.15
C ARG A 61 -5.99 21.13 -9.64
N VAL A 62 -5.20 21.78 -10.48
CA VAL A 62 -5.10 21.46 -11.90
C VAL A 62 -4.56 20.03 -12.08
N LEU A 63 -3.59 19.63 -11.27
CA LEU A 63 -3.02 18.28 -11.29
C LEU A 63 -4.03 17.23 -10.86
N GLU A 64 -4.77 17.45 -9.77
CA GLU A 64 -5.85 16.57 -9.32
C GLU A 64 -6.94 16.38 -10.39
N VAL A 65 -7.29 17.44 -11.11
CA VAL A 65 -8.32 17.39 -12.16
C VAL A 65 -7.81 16.69 -13.42
N MET A 66 -6.53 16.88 -13.79
CA MET A 66 -5.98 16.29 -15.00
C MET A 66 -5.54 14.83 -14.83
N PHE A 67 -5.13 14.41 -13.63
CA PHE A 67 -4.57 13.07 -13.39
C PHE A 67 -5.14 12.44 -12.10
N PRO A 68 -6.46 12.19 -12.01
CA PRO A 68 -7.10 11.66 -10.80
C PRO A 68 -6.56 10.29 -10.38
N GLU A 69 -6.19 9.43 -11.34
CA GLU A 69 -5.71 8.05 -11.10
C GLU A 69 -4.29 7.98 -10.50
N GLU A 70 -3.47 9.02 -10.67
CA GLU A 70 -2.09 9.07 -10.15
C GLU A 70 -2.01 9.71 -8.74
N VAL A 71 -3.15 10.13 -8.16
CA VAL A 71 -3.19 10.88 -6.88
C VAL A 71 -3.19 9.98 -5.64
N SER A 72 -3.24 8.65 -5.77
CA SER A 72 -3.08 7.75 -4.63
C SER A 72 -1.63 7.74 -4.15
N GLY A 73 -1.29 8.71 -3.30
CA GLY A 73 0.05 8.90 -2.79
C GLY A 73 0.46 7.84 -1.77
N ILE A 74 -0.50 7.13 -1.16
CA ILE A 74 -0.24 6.18 -0.08
C ILE A 74 -0.49 4.77 -0.60
N ILE A 75 0.58 3.97 -0.66
CA ILE A 75 0.52 2.57 -1.03
C ILE A 75 0.73 1.74 0.23
N PRO A 76 -0.16 0.79 0.56
CA PRO A 76 0.04 -0.13 1.68
C PRO A 76 1.11 -1.18 1.35
N ALA A 77 1.84 -1.63 2.37
CA ALA A 77 2.73 -2.78 2.22
C ALA A 77 1.93 -4.05 1.92
N ARG A 78 2.49 -4.97 1.13
CA ARG A 78 1.84 -6.23 0.74
C ARG A 78 2.67 -7.45 1.12
N THR A 79 1.99 -8.56 1.35
CA THR A 79 2.58 -9.85 1.74
C THR A 79 1.66 -11.02 1.33
N VAL A 80 2.08 -12.25 1.59
CA VAL A 80 1.25 -13.45 1.53
C VAL A 80 1.19 -14.05 2.93
N LEU A 81 -0.02 -14.29 3.44
CA LEU A 81 -0.26 -14.92 4.73
C LEU A 81 -0.75 -16.34 4.53
N GLN A 82 -0.28 -17.26 5.35
CA GLN A 82 -0.88 -18.58 5.50
C GLN A 82 -1.79 -18.56 6.72
N VAL A 83 -3.05 -18.92 6.52
CA VAL A 83 -4.05 -18.99 7.58
C VAL A 83 -4.50 -20.43 7.78
N ILE A 84 -5.00 -20.75 8.97
CA ILE A 84 -5.47 -22.09 9.28
C ILE A 84 -6.88 -21.96 9.84
N PRO A 85 -7.91 -22.45 9.13
CA PRO A 85 -9.27 -22.42 9.65
C PRO A 85 -9.50 -23.51 10.70
N PHE A 86 -10.59 -23.38 11.46
CA PHE A 86 -11.08 -24.45 12.35
C PHE A 86 -12.01 -25.42 11.61
N GLU A 87 -12.81 -24.90 10.68
CA GLU A 87 -13.76 -25.67 9.88
C GLU A 87 -13.29 -25.73 8.42
N ASN A 88 -13.71 -26.77 7.71
CA ASN A 88 -13.38 -26.91 6.29
C ASN A 88 -14.23 -26.01 5.41
N ASN A 89 -13.69 -25.61 4.25
CA ASN A 89 -14.34 -24.75 3.26
C ASN A 89 -14.86 -23.41 3.84
N VAL A 90 -14.06 -22.79 4.70
CA VAL A 90 -14.37 -21.49 5.33
C VAL A 90 -14.07 -20.35 4.37
N LYS A 91 -15.05 -19.46 4.19
CA LYS A 91 -14.85 -18.20 3.47
C LYS A 91 -14.13 -17.18 4.35
N ILE A 92 -12.94 -16.75 3.92
CA ILE A 92 -12.18 -15.67 4.53
C ILE A 92 -12.63 -14.35 3.92
N SER A 93 -13.09 -13.43 4.77
CA SER A 93 -13.50 -12.09 4.35
C SER A 93 -12.30 -11.13 4.29
N GLN A 94 -12.36 -10.15 3.38
CA GLN A 94 -11.41 -9.02 3.31
C GLN A 94 -11.37 -8.19 4.60
N TYR A 95 -12.44 -8.18 5.40
CA TYR A 95 -12.49 -7.51 6.72
C TYR A 95 -11.77 -8.28 7.84
N SER A 96 -11.23 -9.47 7.54
CA SER A 96 -10.40 -10.21 8.49
C SER A 96 -9.09 -9.46 8.71
N SER A 97 -8.66 -9.33 9.96
CA SER A 97 -7.50 -8.51 10.33
C SER A 97 -6.54 -9.35 11.17
N PHE A 98 -5.25 -9.29 10.83
CA PHE A 98 -4.18 -10.03 11.51
C PHE A 98 -3.13 -9.05 12.01
N LYS A 99 -2.88 -9.03 13.31
CA LYS A 99 -1.95 -8.09 13.95
C LYS A 99 -0.62 -8.73 14.28
N THR A 100 0.45 -7.95 14.15
CA THR A 100 1.79 -8.26 14.65
C THR A 100 2.41 -7.02 15.28
N SER A 101 3.45 -7.20 16.08
CA SER A 101 4.13 -6.11 16.78
C SER A 101 5.55 -5.97 16.27
N ILE A 102 5.88 -4.81 15.71
CA ILE A 102 7.25 -4.47 15.32
C ILE A 102 7.90 -3.62 16.41
N ARG A 103 9.20 -3.82 16.61
CA ARG A 103 10.02 -2.98 17.49
C ARG A 103 10.58 -1.84 16.65
N LYS A 104 10.25 -0.61 17.01
CA LYS A 104 10.91 0.58 16.51
C LYS A 104 11.98 1.02 17.50
N GLN A 105 13.19 1.19 16.98
CA GLN A 105 14.25 1.86 17.73
C GLN A 105 13.97 3.36 17.68
N ASN A 106 13.94 4.00 18.85
CA ASN A 106 13.82 5.45 18.90
C ASN A 106 15.14 6.07 18.43
N ILE A 107 15.09 6.85 17.34
CA ILE A 107 16.25 7.50 16.72
C ILE A 107 16.95 8.44 17.70
N TYR A 108 16.21 9.02 18.66
CA TYR A 108 16.73 9.95 19.65
C TYR A 108 17.15 9.29 20.97
N ASN A 109 16.67 8.07 21.25
CA ASN A 109 17.00 7.33 22.46
C ASN A 109 17.08 5.81 22.17
N PRO A 110 18.24 5.27 21.77
CA PRO A 110 18.41 3.87 21.38
C PRO A 110 18.03 2.83 22.45
N THR A 111 17.92 3.25 23.71
CA THR A 111 17.50 2.41 24.84
C THR A 111 15.98 2.28 24.99
N GLU A 112 15.20 3.17 24.38
CA GLU A 112 13.73 3.09 24.36
C GLU A 112 13.25 2.36 23.10
N ASN A 113 12.81 1.12 23.27
CA ASN A 113 12.12 0.39 22.21
C ASN A 113 10.63 0.74 22.26
N THR A 114 10.15 1.44 21.24
CA THR A 114 8.71 1.63 21.05
C THR A 114 8.17 0.43 20.28
N VAL A 115 7.09 -0.17 20.77
CA VAL A 115 6.42 -1.28 20.08
C VAL A 115 5.26 -0.69 19.30
N LYS A 116 5.25 -0.89 17.98
CA LYS A 116 4.13 -0.50 17.11
C LYS A 116 3.39 -1.73 16.64
N GLU A 117 2.07 -1.71 16.75
CA GLU A 117 1.22 -2.74 16.17
C GLU A 117 0.98 -2.46 14.69
N ILE A 118 1.05 -3.51 13.87
CA ILE A 118 0.83 -3.49 12.44
C ILE A 118 -0.21 -4.54 12.10
N TYR A 119 -1.12 -4.19 11.21
CA TYR A 119 -2.28 -4.99 10.85
C TYR A 119 -2.23 -5.36 9.37
N PHE A 120 -2.60 -6.59 9.05
CA PHE A 120 -2.71 -7.08 7.68
C PHE A 120 -4.08 -7.69 7.45
N SER A 121 -4.71 -7.35 6.32
CA SER A 121 -6.00 -7.87 5.90
C SER A 121 -5.92 -8.48 4.50
N PRO A 122 -6.73 -9.52 4.19
CA PRO A 122 -6.73 -10.15 2.87
C PRO A 122 -7.14 -9.18 1.75
N SER A 123 -6.49 -9.27 0.59
CA SER A 123 -6.88 -8.48 -0.60
C SER A 123 -7.92 -9.16 -1.49
N ILE A 124 -8.20 -10.44 -1.24
CA ILE A 124 -9.21 -11.22 -1.94
C ILE A 124 -9.94 -12.11 -0.94
N GLU A 125 -11.23 -12.32 -1.17
CA GLU A 125 -11.96 -13.37 -0.46
C GLU A 125 -11.49 -14.73 -0.97
N ALA A 126 -11.16 -15.64 -0.07
CA ALA A 126 -10.67 -16.96 -0.41
C ALA A 126 -11.37 -18.02 0.43
N ILE A 127 -11.54 -19.22 -0.12
CA ILE A 127 -12.04 -20.37 0.63
C ILE A 127 -10.82 -21.11 1.18
N ALA A 128 -10.76 -21.30 2.50
CA ALA A 128 -9.70 -22.06 3.15
C ALA A 128 -10.22 -23.40 3.66
N THR A 129 -9.33 -24.38 3.70
CA THR A 129 -9.63 -25.77 4.11
C THR A 129 -8.85 -26.12 5.37
N THR A 130 -9.31 -27.12 6.12
CA THR A 130 -8.58 -27.67 7.28
C THR A 130 -7.31 -28.43 6.85
N ALA A 131 -7.22 -28.77 5.57
CA ALA A 131 -6.17 -29.55 4.98
C ALA A 131 -4.79 -28.91 5.08
N ARG A 132 -3.76 -29.73 5.24
CA ARG A 132 -2.35 -29.31 5.34
C ARG A 132 -1.47 -30.19 4.49
N LEU A 133 -0.48 -29.60 3.82
CA LEU A 133 0.56 -30.37 3.15
C LEU A 133 1.50 -30.97 4.20
N LYS A 134 1.64 -32.29 4.23
CA LYS A 134 2.47 -33.01 5.20
C LYS A 134 3.65 -33.74 4.56
N TYR A 135 3.48 -34.21 3.33
CA TYR A 135 4.52 -34.95 2.63
C TYR A 135 4.73 -34.44 1.21
N PHE A 136 5.97 -34.55 0.75
CA PHE A 136 6.42 -34.15 -0.58
C PHE A 136 7.39 -35.19 -1.11
N ALA A 137 7.15 -35.79 -2.28
CA ALA A 137 8.04 -36.81 -2.85
C ALA A 137 8.35 -36.55 -4.32
N TYR A 138 9.64 -36.63 -4.68
CA TYR A 138 10.15 -36.41 -6.03
C TYR A 138 11.46 -37.18 -6.21
N GLY A 139 11.74 -37.66 -7.42
CA GLY A 139 12.98 -38.37 -7.75
C GLY A 139 13.24 -39.56 -6.81
N GLU A 140 14.23 -39.45 -5.92
CA GLU A 140 14.54 -40.51 -4.94
C GLU A 140 14.17 -40.14 -3.51
N MET A 141 13.53 -39.00 -3.26
CA MET A 141 13.39 -38.44 -1.91
C MET A 141 11.92 -38.33 -1.49
N LEU A 142 11.64 -38.74 -0.25
CA LEU A 142 10.39 -38.47 0.47
C LEU A 142 10.69 -37.52 1.63
N HIS A 143 10.05 -36.35 1.62
CA HIS A 143 10.19 -35.31 2.62
C HIS A 143 8.94 -35.20 3.50
N HIS A 144 9.15 -34.93 4.79
CA HIS A 144 8.14 -34.40 5.70
C HIS A 144 8.18 -32.88 5.66
N VAL A 145 7.02 -32.25 5.49
CA VAL A 145 6.88 -30.80 5.52
C VAL A 145 6.39 -30.43 6.92
N GLU A 146 7.25 -29.83 7.74
CA GLU A 146 6.83 -29.31 9.05
C GLU A 146 6.08 -27.98 8.90
N ASN A 147 6.64 -27.10 8.08
CA ASN A 147 6.06 -25.81 7.73
C ASN A 147 6.57 -25.38 6.36
N PHE A 148 6.09 -24.25 5.85
CA PHE A 148 6.46 -23.77 4.52
C PHE A 148 7.98 -23.54 4.32
N PHE A 149 8.70 -23.22 5.39
CA PHE A 149 10.13 -22.88 5.35
C PHE A 149 11.05 -24.07 5.62
N PHE A 150 10.52 -25.15 6.19
CA PHE A 150 11.32 -26.26 6.68
C PHE A 150 10.68 -27.61 6.36
N ASP A 151 11.46 -28.44 5.68
CA ASP A 151 11.16 -29.82 5.31
C ASP A 151 12.37 -30.71 5.57
N GLU A 152 12.11 -31.94 6.00
CA GLU A 152 13.15 -32.94 6.31
C GLU A 152 13.01 -34.17 5.42
N MET A 153 14.12 -34.67 4.89
CA MET A 153 14.13 -35.93 4.15
C MET A 153 14.00 -37.11 5.13
N ILE A 154 12.91 -37.87 5.03
CA ILE A 154 12.66 -39.02 5.91
C ILE A 154 13.22 -40.30 5.30
N ARG A 155 13.05 -40.48 3.98
CA ARG A 155 13.38 -41.74 3.31
C ARG A 155 13.84 -41.53 1.88
N LYS A 156 14.77 -42.40 1.46
CA LYS A 156 15.19 -42.57 0.08
C LYS A 156 14.36 -43.69 -0.59
N ALA A 157 13.93 -43.49 -1.83
CA ALA A 157 13.15 -44.44 -2.60
C ALA A 157 13.97 -45.69 -2.95
N ASP A 158 13.32 -46.85 -2.96
CA ASP A 158 13.94 -48.11 -3.38
C ASP A 158 14.01 -48.19 -4.92
N VAL A 159 13.02 -47.60 -5.59
CA VAL A 159 12.98 -47.38 -7.04
C VAL A 159 12.76 -45.89 -7.31
N GLN A 160 13.65 -45.28 -8.10
CA GLN A 160 13.57 -43.87 -8.45
C GLN A 160 12.27 -43.54 -9.18
N LEU A 161 11.62 -42.44 -8.78
CA LEU A 161 10.46 -41.92 -9.51
C LEU A 161 10.90 -41.37 -10.88
N PRO A 162 10.08 -41.57 -11.93
CA PRO A 162 10.30 -40.95 -13.23
C PRO A 162 10.52 -39.43 -13.15
N SER A 163 11.32 -38.90 -14.08
CA SER A 163 11.52 -37.46 -14.19
C SER A 163 10.18 -36.77 -14.47
N GLY A 164 9.94 -35.64 -13.80
CA GLY A 164 8.68 -34.92 -13.89
C GLY A 164 7.54 -35.52 -13.07
N GLU A 165 7.76 -36.55 -12.25
CA GLU A 165 6.74 -37.06 -11.34
C GLU A 165 6.91 -36.49 -9.93
N LEU A 166 5.85 -35.87 -9.42
CA LEU A 166 5.81 -35.26 -8.10
C LEU A 166 4.58 -35.75 -7.33
N TRP A 167 4.76 -36.12 -6.06
CA TRP A 167 3.66 -36.55 -5.20
C TRP A 167 3.53 -35.64 -3.97
N LEU A 168 2.31 -35.15 -3.74
CA LEU A 168 1.96 -34.33 -2.58
C LEU A 168 1.03 -35.10 -1.65
N GLY A 169 1.41 -35.25 -0.38
CA GLY A 169 0.57 -35.85 0.65
C GLY A 169 -0.15 -34.77 1.46
N ILE A 170 -1.45 -34.66 1.26
CA ILE A 170 -2.32 -33.68 1.92
C ILE A 170 -3.04 -34.37 3.07
N GLN A 171 -2.79 -33.90 4.28
CA GLN A 171 -3.46 -34.35 5.50
C GLN A 171 -4.81 -33.65 5.64
N SER A 172 -5.89 -34.44 5.73
CA SER A 172 -7.25 -34.02 6.09
C SER A 172 -7.61 -34.67 7.43
N ALA A 173 -7.40 -33.94 8.52
CA ALA A 173 -7.47 -34.49 9.89
C ALA A 173 -8.85 -35.10 10.23
N ASP A 174 -9.92 -34.45 9.76
CA ASP A 174 -11.31 -34.88 10.00
C ASP A 174 -11.88 -35.75 8.87
N LYS A 175 -11.01 -36.22 7.95
CA LYS A 175 -11.38 -37.03 6.78
C LYS A 175 -12.46 -36.39 5.91
N GLU A 176 -12.39 -35.07 5.80
CA GLU A 176 -13.35 -34.26 5.08
C GLU A 176 -13.03 -34.23 3.59
N ASP A 177 -14.07 -34.03 2.77
CA ASP A 177 -13.93 -33.82 1.34
C ASP A 177 -13.26 -32.47 1.06
N LEU A 178 -12.39 -32.44 0.05
CA LEU A 178 -11.67 -31.24 -0.35
C LEU A 178 -12.28 -30.69 -1.63
N GLU A 179 -12.61 -29.40 -1.63
CA GLU A 179 -13.24 -28.72 -2.77
C GLU A 179 -12.38 -27.53 -3.19
N ASP A 180 -12.09 -27.43 -4.49
CA ASP A 180 -11.37 -26.28 -5.09
C ASP A 180 -10.11 -25.86 -4.31
N LEU A 181 -9.21 -26.82 -4.10
CA LEU A 181 -7.98 -26.62 -3.32
C LEU A 181 -7.06 -25.59 -3.97
N MET A 182 -6.80 -24.51 -3.24
CA MET A 182 -5.88 -23.45 -3.65
C MET A 182 -4.48 -23.67 -3.09
N PHE A 183 -3.51 -23.75 -4.00
CA PHE A 183 -2.08 -23.87 -3.73
C PHE A 183 -1.39 -22.53 -3.94
N PHE A 184 -0.52 -22.19 -2.99
CA PHE A 184 0.53 -21.21 -3.19
C PHE A 184 1.84 -21.93 -3.47
N ILE A 185 2.48 -21.57 -4.58
CA ILE A 185 3.68 -22.23 -5.07
C ILE A 185 4.78 -21.19 -5.24
N ASP A 186 5.89 -21.42 -4.55
CA ASP A 186 7.06 -20.57 -4.62
C ASP A 186 8.29 -21.36 -5.05
N ILE A 187 9.22 -20.67 -5.70
CA ILE A 187 10.47 -21.25 -6.16
C ILE A 187 11.63 -20.39 -5.70
N ASN A 188 12.54 -20.99 -4.94
CA ASN A 188 13.67 -20.27 -4.37
C ASN A 188 14.72 -19.88 -5.43
N ASN A 189 14.69 -20.53 -6.59
CA ASN A 189 15.64 -20.32 -7.68
C ASN A 189 15.01 -19.54 -8.85
N THR A 190 15.37 -18.26 -8.95
CA THR A 190 14.85 -17.33 -9.98
C THR A 190 15.17 -17.73 -11.42
N TYR A 191 16.25 -18.49 -11.65
CA TYR A 191 16.59 -18.96 -13.00
C TYR A 191 15.66 -20.08 -13.48
N GLN A 192 15.05 -20.81 -12.55
CA GLN A 192 14.15 -21.92 -12.83
C GLN A 192 12.67 -21.47 -12.85
N ASP A 193 12.37 -20.27 -12.32
CA ASP A 193 11.01 -19.71 -12.16
C ASP A 193 10.17 -19.85 -13.44
N GLU A 194 10.68 -19.31 -14.55
CA GLU A 194 9.92 -19.28 -15.80
C GLU A 194 9.73 -20.65 -16.43
N ILE A 195 10.74 -21.53 -16.31
CA ILE A 195 10.65 -22.90 -16.82
C ILE A 195 9.59 -23.66 -16.03
N PHE A 196 9.67 -23.60 -14.71
CA PHE A 196 8.76 -24.29 -13.82
C PHE A 196 7.31 -23.83 -14.01
N PHE A 197 7.03 -22.53 -13.94
CA PHE A 197 5.67 -22.00 -14.10
C PHE A 197 5.10 -22.22 -15.51
N HIS A 198 5.94 -22.32 -16.55
CA HIS A 198 5.47 -22.69 -17.89
C HIS A 198 4.93 -24.12 -17.93
N TYR A 199 5.68 -25.10 -17.39
CA TYR A 199 5.26 -26.50 -17.38
C TYR A 199 4.17 -26.77 -16.32
N LEU A 200 4.11 -25.98 -15.25
CA LEU A 200 3.06 -26.07 -14.24
C LEU A 200 1.67 -25.81 -14.82
N LYS A 201 1.54 -24.92 -15.81
CA LYS A 201 0.26 -24.68 -16.52
C LYS A 201 -0.20 -25.86 -17.39
N GLN A 202 0.68 -26.82 -17.66
CA GLN A 202 0.41 -28.00 -18.50
C GLN A 202 0.44 -29.30 -17.68
N VAL A 203 0.58 -29.20 -16.36
CA VAL A 203 0.68 -30.36 -15.47
C VAL A 203 -0.65 -31.10 -15.43
N LYS A 204 -0.58 -32.43 -15.37
CA LYS A 204 -1.74 -33.26 -15.11
C LYS A 204 -1.72 -33.71 -13.66
N VAL A 205 -2.84 -33.53 -12.96
CA VAL A 205 -2.96 -33.89 -11.54
C VAL A 205 -3.92 -35.06 -11.41
N PHE A 206 -3.50 -36.11 -10.73
CA PHE A 206 -4.28 -37.32 -10.51
C PHE A 206 -4.46 -37.60 -9.02
N VAL A 207 -5.65 -38.10 -8.66
CA VAL A 207 -5.91 -38.74 -7.37
C VAL A 207 -6.36 -40.16 -7.67
N GLY A 208 -5.55 -41.15 -7.28
CA GLY A 208 -5.72 -42.52 -7.76
C GLY A 208 -5.72 -42.57 -9.30
N ALA A 209 -6.87 -42.91 -9.90
CA ALA A 209 -7.05 -42.99 -11.35
C ALA A 209 -7.77 -41.76 -11.96
N LYS A 210 -8.26 -40.83 -11.14
CA LYS A 210 -9.09 -39.71 -11.60
C LYS A 210 -8.23 -38.47 -11.85
N GLU A 211 -8.34 -37.90 -13.05
CA GLU A 211 -7.67 -36.66 -13.44
C GLU A 211 -8.47 -35.44 -12.97
N TYR A 212 -7.78 -34.43 -12.45
CA TYR A 212 -8.34 -33.16 -12.01
C TYR A 212 -7.68 -32.01 -12.76
N VAL A 213 -8.47 -30.94 -13.00
CA VAL A 213 -8.00 -29.77 -13.73
C VAL A 213 -7.27 -28.82 -12.78
N PHE A 214 -6.03 -28.49 -13.11
CA PHE A 214 -5.21 -27.56 -12.33
C PHE A 214 -5.09 -26.24 -13.09
N LEU A 215 -5.75 -25.19 -12.57
CA LEU A 215 -5.81 -23.88 -13.22
C LEU A 215 -4.97 -22.85 -12.46
N GLU A 216 -4.33 -21.93 -13.20
CA GLU A 216 -3.68 -20.76 -12.61
C GLU A 216 -4.74 -19.79 -12.09
N GLY A 217 -4.55 -19.28 -10.88
CA GLY A 217 -5.44 -18.32 -10.22
C GLY A 217 -6.01 -18.79 -8.88
N TYR A 218 -6.88 -17.95 -8.33
CA TYR A 218 -7.52 -18.14 -7.03
C TYR A 218 -8.73 -19.09 -7.10
N ASN A 219 -9.15 -19.61 -5.95
CA ASN A 219 -10.30 -20.52 -5.90
C ASN A 219 -11.65 -19.82 -6.03
N VAL A 220 -11.71 -18.53 -5.72
CA VAL A 220 -12.85 -17.65 -5.96
C VAL A 220 -12.65 -16.95 -7.29
N GLU A 221 -13.74 -16.76 -8.04
CA GLU A 221 -13.71 -15.89 -9.21
C GLU A 221 -13.29 -14.49 -8.76
N SER A 222 -12.11 -14.05 -9.22
CA SER A 222 -11.76 -12.64 -9.11
C SER A 222 -12.81 -11.90 -9.93
N GLU A 223 -13.66 -11.09 -9.30
CA GLU A 223 -14.56 -10.20 -10.02
C GLU A 223 -13.68 -9.30 -10.90
N ASN A 224 -13.51 -9.70 -12.16
CA ASN A 224 -12.79 -8.94 -13.16
C ASN A 224 -13.46 -7.57 -13.21
N PHE A 225 -12.70 -6.51 -12.91
CA PHE A 225 -12.97 -5.10 -13.22
C PHE A 225 -14.44 -4.84 -13.56
N ASN A 226 -15.31 -4.85 -12.55
CA ASN A 226 -16.72 -4.60 -12.77
C ASN A 226 -16.86 -3.08 -13.00
N LEU A 227 -16.78 -2.66 -14.27
CA LEU A 227 -16.92 -1.25 -14.68
C LEU A 227 -18.14 -0.59 -14.04
N ASP A 228 -19.21 -1.36 -13.83
CA ASP A 228 -20.43 -0.90 -13.16
C ASP A 228 -20.18 -0.48 -11.71
N ARG A 229 -19.28 -1.13 -10.96
CA ARG A 229 -18.89 -0.69 -9.60
C ARG A 229 -18.03 0.57 -9.64
N ILE A 230 -17.16 0.73 -10.63
CA ILE A 230 -16.36 1.97 -10.79
C ILE A 230 -17.26 3.17 -11.07
N ILE A 231 -18.29 2.97 -11.90
CA ILE A 231 -19.25 4.03 -12.29
C ILE A 231 -20.25 4.33 -11.16
N THR A 232 -20.61 3.34 -10.34
CA THR A 232 -21.62 3.51 -9.26
C THR A 232 -21.04 3.80 -7.88
N GLN A 233 -19.80 3.39 -7.58
CA GLN A 233 -19.17 3.54 -6.25
C GLN A 233 -18.05 4.58 -6.19
N ASN A 234 -17.94 5.48 -7.18
CA ASN A 234 -17.02 6.63 -7.16
C ASN A 234 -15.60 6.25 -6.70
N HIS A 235 -14.81 5.59 -7.57
CA HIS A 235 -13.36 5.33 -7.39
C HIS A 235 -12.92 5.12 -5.93
N SER A 236 -13.17 3.94 -5.36
CA SER A 236 -12.45 3.53 -4.16
C SER A 236 -11.00 3.26 -4.57
N ASP A 237 -10.04 4.01 -4.02
CA ASP A 237 -8.60 3.80 -4.27
C ASP A 237 -8.20 2.38 -3.85
N LEU A 238 -8.93 1.80 -2.89
CA LEU A 238 -8.67 0.49 -2.33
C LEU A 238 -8.94 -0.66 -3.31
N ASP A 239 -10.01 -0.60 -4.12
CA ASP A 239 -10.31 -1.67 -5.09
C ASP A 239 -9.23 -1.79 -6.17
N TYR A 240 -8.69 -0.64 -6.60
CA TYR A 240 -7.56 -0.62 -7.51
C TYR A 240 -6.34 -1.29 -6.87
N ILE A 241 -6.03 -0.95 -5.61
CA ILE A 241 -4.92 -1.56 -4.86
C ILE A 241 -5.12 -3.07 -4.70
N TYR A 242 -6.33 -3.54 -4.40
CA TYR A 242 -6.64 -4.98 -4.35
C TYR A 242 -6.34 -5.65 -5.67
N SER A 243 -6.79 -5.08 -6.79
CA SER A 243 -6.57 -5.65 -8.12
C SER A 243 -5.08 -5.72 -8.48
N GLU A 244 -4.29 -4.68 -8.20
CA GLU A 244 -2.84 -4.66 -8.46
C GLU A 244 -2.09 -5.73 -7.64
N VAL A 245 -2.48 -5.90 -6.38
CA VAL A 245 -1.84 -6.87 -5.47
C VAL A 245 -2.18 -8.30 -5.86
N ASN A 246 -3.45 -8.56 -6.16
CA ASN A 246 -3.91 -9.87 -6.62
C ASN A 246 -3.25 -10.22 -7.96
N HIS A 247 -3.16 -9.28 -8.88
CA HIS A 247 -2.48 -9.50 -10.16
C HIS A 247 -0.98 -9.78 -9.99
N TYR A 248 -0.29 -9.09 -9.08
CA TYR A 248 1.13 -9.33 -8.80
C TYR A 248 1.40 -10.76 -8.30
N TYR A 249 0.56 -11.27 -7.41
CA TYR A 249 0.75 -12.63 -6.87
C TYR A 249 0.10 -13.74 -7.70
N HIS A 250 -0.77 -13.41 -8.67
CA HIS A 250 -1.54 -14.37 -9.46
C HIS A 250 -0.72 -15.55 -10.00
N LYS A 251 0.50 -15.29 -10.50
CA LYS A 251 1.38 -16.34 -11.07
C LYS A 251 1.76 -17.44 -10.07
N HIS A 252 1.69 -17.17 -8.77
CA HIS A 252 2.07 -18.10 -7.70
C HIS A 252 0.88 -18.92 -7.17
N PHE A 253 -0.35 -18.59 -7.59
CA PHE A 253 -1.56 -19.26 -7.13
C PHE A 253 -2.10 -20.21 -8.19
N PHE A 254 -2.45 -21.42 -7.77
CA PHE A 254 -3.08 -22.43 -8.62
C PHE A 254 -4.20 -23.12 -7.86
N THR A 255 -5.31 -23.36 -8.53
CA THR A 255 -6.48 -24.02 -7.97
C THR A 255 -6.74 -25.34 -8.65
N LEU A 256 -6.82 -26.40 -7.86
CA LEU A 256 -7.25 -27.72 -8.31
C LEU A 256 -8.78 -27.77 -8.29
N LYS A 257 -9.41 -27.65 -9.45
CA LYS A 257 -10.87 -27.56 -9.56
C LYS A 257 -11.53 -28.93 -9.40
N GLY A 258 -12.56 -28.98 -8.57
CA GLY A 258 -13.37 -30.16 -8.33
C GLY A 258 -13.42 -30.60 -6.87
N LYS A 259 -14.31 -31.56 -6.62
CA LYS A 259 -14.49 -32.21 -5.32
C LYS A 259 -13.71 -33.51 -5.26
N ILE A 260 -12.80 -33.60 -4.30
CA ILE A 260 -12.03 -34.80 -3.97
C ILE A 260 -12.70 -35.43 -2.75
N GLY A 261 -13.45 -36.50 -3.00
CA GLY A 261 -14.06 -37.28 -1.92
C GLY A 261 -12.99 -38.01 -1.12
N PHE A 262 -13.02 -37.92 0.21
CA PHE A 262 -12.05 -38.65 1.03
C PHE A 262 -12.14 -40.18 0.80
N SER A 263 -13.35 -40.66 0.51
CA SER A 263 -13.63 -42.07 0.20
C SER A 263 -13.13 -42.53 -1.17
N ASP A 264 -12.81 -41.61 -2.09
CA ASP A 264 -12.33 -41.93 -3.44
C ASP A 264 -10.83 -42.26 -3.47
N ARG A 265 -10.16 -42.21 -2.31
CA ARG A 265 -8.73 -42.55 -2.19
C ARG A 265 -8.50 -44.04 -2.50
N PRO A 266 -7.45 -44.40 -3.24
CA PRO A 266 -7.08 -45.80 -3.39
C PRO A 266 -6.61 -46.37 -2.06
N GLU A 267 -6.93 -47.65 -1.80
CA GLU A 267 -6.52 -48.34 -0.56
C GLU A 267 -4.99 -48.39 -0.39
N LYS A 268 -4.24 -48.42 -1.51
CA LYS A 268 -2.78 -48.27 -1.54
C LYS A 268 -2.37 -47.52 -2.79
N GLU A 269 -1.69 -46.39 -2.61
CA GLU A 269 -1.13 -45.61 -3.71
C GLU A 269 0.01 -46.36 -4.40
N GLN A 270 0.12 -46.22 -5.72
CA GLN A 270 1.20 -46.81 -6.52
C GLN A 270 2.59 -46.43 -6.00
N LEU A 271 2.70 -45.22 -5.42
CA LEU A 271 3.89 -44.68 -4.77
C LEU A 271 4.43 -45.62 -3.66
N PHE A 272 3.56 -46.16 -2.82
CA PHE A 272 3.94 -47.03 -1.70
C PHE A 272 4.00 -48.51 -2.07
N LEU A 273 3.46 -48.89 -3.23
CA LEU A 273 3.60 -50.24 -3.76
C LEU A 273 4.97 -50.44 -4.45
N THR A 274 5.47 -49.40 -5.13
CA THR A 274 6.63 -49.52 -6.03
C THR A 274 7.86 -48.77 -5.52
N ASN A 275 7.70 -47.51 -5.10
CA ASN A 275 8.84 -46.62 -4.82
C ASN A 275 9.23 -46.63 -3.33
N PHE A 276 8.25 -46.71 -2.43
CA PHE A 276 8.44 -46.70 -0.98
C PHE A 276 7.70 -47.85 -0.29
N PRO A 277 8.03 -49.12 -0.60
CA PRO A 277 7.37 -50.25 0.03
C PRO A 277 7.52 -50.17 1.56
N THR A 278 6.42 -50.48 2.26
CA THR A 278 6.32 -50.60 3.74
C THR A 278 6.61 -49.34 4.57
N HIS A 279 6.66 -48.14 3.97
CA HIS A 279 6.80 -46.90 4.76
C HIS A 279 5.53 -46.53 5.53
N LYS A 280 5.67 -46.02 6.76
CA LYS A 280 4.54 -45.66 7.65
C LYS A 280 3.59 -44.61 7.05
N ALA A 281 4.12 -43.66 6.27
CA ALA A 281 3.33 -42.61 5.62
C ALA A 281 2.27 -43.14 4.64
N GLY A 282 2.45 -44.35 4.09
CA GLY A 282 1.46 -45.00 3.23
C GLY A 282 0.32 -45.67 3.99
N ASN A 283 0.45 -45.81 5.30
CA ASN A 283 -0.57 -46.39 6.18
C ASN A 283 -1.31 -45.32 7.00
N GLU A 284 -1.02 -44.03 6.76
CA GLU A 284 -1.70 -42.93 7.44
C GLU A 284 -3.08 -42.71 6.83
N ASP A 285 -4.10 -42.96 7.66
CA ASP A 285 -5.49 -42.99 7.26
C ASP A 285 -6.15 -41.63 7.10
N ASP A 286 -5.41 -40.53 7.23
CA ASP A 286 -5.88 -39.14 7.11
C ASP A 286 -5.25 -38.39 5.94
N ILE A 287 -4.56 -39.10 5.02
CA ILE A 287 -3.81 -38.47 3.92
C ILE A 287 -4.41 -38.80 2.56
N ILE A 288 -4.51 -37.77 1.73
CA ILE A 288 -4.84 -37.84 0.31
C ILE A 288 -3.57 -37.54 -0.48
N TRP A 289 -3.19 -38.43 -1.38
CA TRP A 289 -2.03 -38.27 -2.24
C TRP A 289 -2.43 -37.73 -3.61
N LEU A 290 -1.77 -36.64 -4.02
CA LEU A 290 -1.93 -36.05 -5.35
C LEU A 290 -0.68 -36.35 -6.18
N LYS A 291 -0.86 -36.96 -7.35
CA LYS A 291 0.20 -37.19 -8.34
C LYS A 291 0.20 -36.09 -9.38
N PHE A 292 1.24 -35.28 -9.40
CA PHE A 292 1.53 -34.27 -10.41
C PHE A 292 2.47 -34.86 -11.46
N GLN A 293 1.99 -34.93 -12.70
CA GLN A 293 2.75 -35.41 -13.85
C GLN A 293 3.14 -34.23 -14.75
N PHE A 294 4.41 -33.86 -14.67
CA PHE A 294 5.06 -32.86 -15.50
C PHE A 294 5.66 -33.48 -16.78
N SER A 295 6.12 -32.61 -17.69
CA SER A 295 6.99 -33.02 -18.79
C SER A 295 8.37 -33.45 -18.27
N GLU A 296 9.04 -34.36 -19.00
CA GLU A 296 10.42 -34.79 -18.71
C GLU A 296 11.44 -33.64 -18.64
N ALA A 297 11.09 -32.46 -19.16
CA ALA A 297 11.88 -31.23 -19.00
C ALA A 297 12.03 -30.77 -17.54
N ILE A 298 11.11 -31.16 -16.65
CA ILE A 298 11.21 -30.87 -15.21
C ILE A 298 12.02 -31.98 -14.54
N VAL A 299 13.27 -31.62 -14.22
CA VAL A 299 14.20 -32.51 -13.53
C VAL A 299 14.06 -32.39 -12.00
N PRO A 300 14.43 -33.42 -11.22
CA PRO A 300 14.33 -33.39 -9.76
C PRO A 300 15.01 -32.20 -9.09
N GLU A 301 16.11 -31.67 -9.65
CA GLU A 301 16.82 -30.49 -9.12
C GLU A 301 16.00 -29.21 -9.20
N ILE A 302 15.02 -29.13 -10.11
CA ILE A 302 14.05 -28.02 -10.14
C ILE A 302 13.05 -28.20 -9.01
N LEU A 303 12.48 -29.40 -8.86
CA LEU A 303 11.47 -29.71 -7.85
C LEU A 303 12.00 -29.54 -6.41
N GLN A 304 13.29 -29.78 -6.18
CA GLN A 304 13.96 -29.52 -4.90
C GLN A 304 13.86 -28.04 -4.45
N ASN A 305 13.81 -27.09 -5.40
CA ASN A 305 13.75 -25.66 -5.12
C ASN A 305 12.33 -25.12 -5.00
N VAL A 306 11.32 -25.98 -5.14
CA VAL A 306 9.90 -25.60 -5.13
C VAL A 306 9.28 -25.89 -3.77
N ARG A 307 8.45 -24.97 -3.29
CA ARG A 307 7.66 -25.09 -2.07
C ARG A 307 6.19 -24.93 -2.38
N PHE A 308 5.36 -25.77 -1.77
CA PHE A 308 3.92 -25.77 -1.90
C PHE A 308 3.31 -25.48 -0.53
N ALA A 309 2.30 -24.62 -0.48
CA ALA A 309 1.47 -24.40 0.69
C ALA A 309 0.00 -24.34 0.32
N LEU A 310 -0.85 -24.71 1.28
CA LEU A 310 -2.29 -24.52 1.24
C LEU A 310 -2.69 -23.35 2.13
N ASN A 311 -3.89 -22.83 1.90
CA ASN A 311 -4.53 -21.76 2.70
C ASN A 311 -3.70 -20.48 2.78
N CYS A 312 -2.99 -20.17 1.69
CA CYS A 312 -2.29 -18.90 1.55
C CYS A 312 -3.20 -17.87 0.90
N ILE A 313 -3.14 -16.64 1.36
CA ILE A 313 -3.91 -15.50 0.86
C ILE A 313 -2.99 -14.29 0.72
N PRO A 314 -3.06 -13.55 -0.40
CA PRO A 314 -2.41 -12.25 -0.47
C PRO A 314 -3.06 -11.29 0.54
N ALA A 315 -2.22 -10.50 1.21
CA ALA A 315 -2.65 -9.58 2.25
C ALA A 315 -1.96 -8.22 2.14
N LEU A 316 -2.67 -7.20 2.60
CA LEU A 316 -2.25 -5.81 2.60
C LEU A 316 -2.16 -5.28 4.02
N ASN A 317 -1.22 -4.38 4.26
CA ASN A 317 -1.14 -3.62 5.50
C ASN A 317 -2.25 -2.56 5.53
N ILE A 318 -3.46 -3.00 5.81
CA ILE A 318 -4.64 -2.15 5.97
C ILE A 318 -5.39 -2.59 7.22
N ARG A 319 -6.11 -1.65 7.83
CA ARG A 319 -6.98 -1.91 8.97
C ARG A 319 -8.27 -1.13 8.83
N ASN A 320 -9.39 -1.84 8.90
CA ASN A 320 -10.71 -1.23 8.98
C ASN A 320 -11.00 -0.80 10.43
N LYS A 321 -11.47 0.43 10.61
CA LYS A 321 -11.90 0.97 11.89
C LYS A 321 -13.25 1.63 11.73
N SER A 322 -14.09 1.48 12.75
CA SER A 322 -15.42 2.07 12.80
C SER A 322 -15.52 2.98 14.02
N VAL A 323 -15.91 4.24 13.79
CA VAL A 323 -16.04 5.26 14.83
C VAL A 323 -17.44 5.86 14.77
N THR A 324 -18.14 5.82 15.90
CA THR A 324 -19.44 6.50 16.04
C THR A 324 -19.24 7.91 16.58
N ARG A 325 -19.76 8.91 15.87
CA ARG A 325 -19.73 10.33 16.26
C ARG A 325 -21.15 10.89 16.37
N LYS A 326 -21.31 11.86 17.26
CA LYS A 326 -22.54 12.65 17.37
C LYS A 326 -22.49 13.76 16.32
N ILE A 327 -23.59 13.92 15.58
CA ILE A 327 -23.81 14.97 14.60
C ILE A 327 -24.85 15.92 15.18
N THR A 328 -24.54 17.22 15.19
CA THR A 328 -25.42 18.26 15.73
C THR A 328 -25.56 19.40 14.73
N GLY A 329 -26.79 19.86 14.45
CA GLY A 329 -27.02 20.95 13.51
C GLY A 329 -26.82 20.58 12.04
N LYS A 330 -26.85 21.60 11.17
CA LYS A 330 -26.88 21.42 9.71
C LYS A 330 -25.57 20.92 9.09
N MET A 331 -24.41 21.22 9.67
CA MET A 331 -23.10 20.90 9.06
C MET A 331 -22.07 20.52 10.12
N ASN A 332 -21.52 19.32 10.01
CA ASN A 332 -20.55 18.78 10.94
C ASN A 332 -19.26 18.42 10.20
N ILE A 333 -18.13 18.89 10.72
CA ILE A 333 -16.79 18.62 10.18
C ILE A 333 -16.12 17.63 11.14
N ILE A 334 -15.94 16.40 10.68
CA ILE A 334 -15.36 15.31 11.48
C ILE A 334 -13.98 14.99 10.92
N PRO A 335 -12.89 15.34 11.64
CA PRO A 335 -11.55 14.97 11.22
C PRO A 335 -11.30 13.48 11.49
N ILE A 336 -10.66 12.80 10.55
CA ILE A 336 -10.25 11.40 10.73
C ILE A 336 -8.87 11.39 11.39
N ASN A 337 -8.84 11.50 12.72
CA ASN A 337 -7.58 11.54 13.46
C ASN A 337 -7.05 10.12 13.69
N GLU A 338 -6.18 9.68 12.77
CA GLU A 338 -5.43 8.44 12.89
C GLU A 338 -3.93 8.69 13.10
N GLU A 339 -3.30 7.83 13.89
CA GLU A 339 -1.84 7.76 14.00
C GLU A 339 -1.21 7.24 12.71
N ASP A 340 -1.92 6.33 12.04
CA ASP A 340 -1.58 5.78 10.73
C ASP A 340 -2.18 6.63 9.60
N HIS A 341 -1.76 6.36 8.36
CA HIS A 341 -2.27 7.09 7.20
C HIS A 341 -3.67 6.63 6.82
N PHE A 342 -4.59 7.58 6.61
CA PHE A 342 -5.88 7.27 5.99
C PHE A 342 -5.67 6.75 4.56
N LEU A 343 -6.37 5.68 4.21
CA LEU A 343 -6.35 5.09 2.89
C LEU A 343 -7.65 5.36 2.13
N ASP A 344 -8.78 4.89 2.65
CA ASP A 344 -10.06 5.01 1.97
C ASP A 344 -11.25 4.99 2.94
N LEU A 345 -12.40 5.51 2.52
CA LEU A 345 -13.65 5.51 3.28
C LEU A 345 -14.50 4.29 2.86
N ASP A 346 -14.87 3.45 3.82
CA ASP A 346 -15.63 2.22 3.56
C ASP A 346 -17.13 2.52 3.48
N TYR A 347 -17.70 3.08 4.55
CA TYR A 347 -19.06 3.58 4.53
C TYR A 347 -19.30 4.61 5.63
N VAL A 348 -20.35 5.41 5.43
CA VAL A 348 -20.92 6.28 6.45
C VAL A 348 -22.36 5.85 6.64
N SER A 349 -22.77 5.52 7.86
CA SER A 349 -24.15 5.11 8.15
C SER A 349 -24.76 5.94 9.26
N GLU A 350 -26.05 6.22 9.14
CA GLU A 350 -26.84 6.80 10.23
C GLU A 350 -27.17 5.75 11.31
N GLU A 351 -27.76 6.20 12.41
CA GLU A 351 -28.17 5.38 13.55
C GLU A 351 -29.21 4.31 13.17
N ASN A 352 -30.04 4.58 12.16
CA ASN A 352 -30.99 3.62 11.59
C ASN A 352 -30.33 2.55 10.70
N GLY A 353 -29.00 2.59 10.50
CA GLY A 353 -28.25 1.70 9.63
C GLY A 353 -28.30 2.04 8.15
N GLN A 354 -28.99 3.13 7.76
CA GLN A 354 -29.02 3.62 6.38
C GLN A 354 -27.66 4.18 6.00
N ARG A 355 -27.10 3.70 4.88
CA ARG A 355 -25.84 4.20 4.34
C ARG A 355 -26.06 5.56 3.67
N LEU A 356 -25.23 6.54 4.02
CA LEU A 356 -25.20 7.84 3.40
C LEU A 356 -24.42 7.77 2.09
N ASP A 357 -24.96 8.43 1.08
CA ASP A 357 -24.34 8.53 -0.23
C ASP A 357 -23.19 9.56 -0.18
N ILE A 358 -22.00 9.14 -0.62
CA ILE A 358 -20.80 9.98 -0.63
C ILE A 358 -20.78 10.75 -1.95
N LYS A 359 -21.35 11.96 -1.96
CA LYS A 359 -21.56 12.72 -3.20
C LYS A 359 -20.40 13.66 -3.51
N ASN A 360 -19.87 13.57 -4.73
CA ASN A 360 -19.19 14.70 -5.37
C ASN A 360 -20.24 15.57 -6.09
N TYR A 361 -20.70 16.61 -5.39
CA TYR A 361 -21.48 17.78 -5.86
C TYR A 361 -22.81 17.62 -6.65
N GLU A 362 -23.21 16.46 -7.17
CA GLU A 362 -24.44 16.39 -7.99
C GLU A 362 -25.36 15.21 -7.64
N SER A 363 -26.30 15.43 -6.72
CA SER A 363 -27.68 14.88 -6.81
C SER A 363 -28.50 15.30 -5.58
N GLY A 364 -29.65 15.93 -5.81
CA GLY A 364 -30.47 16.56 -4.76
C GLY A 364 -31.60 15.70 -4.23
N ASN A 365 -31.33 14.52 -3.63
CA ASN A 365 -32.41 13.66 -3.13
C ASN A 365 -32.07 12.76 -1.91
N SER A 366 -31.21 13.21 -0.98
CA SER A 366 -31.06 12.53 0.32
C SER A 366 -31.10 13.55 1.47
N ASP A 367 -31.84 13.23 2.53
CA ASP A 367 -32.01 14.08 3.72
C ASP A 367 -30.69 14.37 4.43
N ALA A 368 -29.69 13.50 4.29
CA ALA A 368 -28.32 13.77 4.73
C ALA A 368 -27.31 13.42 3.62
N THR A 369 -26.20 14.15 3.59
CA THR A 369 -25.10 13.92 2.63
C THR A 369 -23.76 13.92 3.35
N ALA A 370 -22.87 13.01 2.93
CA ALA A 370 -21.50 12.97 3.40
C ALA A 370 -20.54 13.35 2.27
N LEU A 371 -19.58 14.21 2.56
CA LEU A 371 -18.53 14.63 1.64
C LEU A 371 -17.17 14.35 2.28
N LEU A 372 -16.39 13.48 1.66
CA LEU A 372 -14.99 13.26 2.03
C LEU A 372 -14.12 14.32 1.36
N ARG A 373 -13.23 14.96 2.13
CA ARG A 373 -12.21 15.86 1.59
C ARG A 373 -10.82 15.35 1.94
N ASN A 374 -10.10 14.89 0.91
CA ASN A 374 -8.73 14.37 0.96
C ASN A 374 -7.65 15.45 1.09
N GLY A 375 -8.01 16.70 0.76
CA GLY A 375 -7.24 17.88 1.15
C GLY A 375 -7.52 18.16 2.62
N GLY A 376 -6.52 17.97 3.49
CA GLY A 376 -6.69 18.15 4.93
C GLY A 376 -7.34 19.49 5.29
N VAL A 377 -8.01 19.54 6.45
CA VAL A 377 -8.62 20.78 7.00
C VAL A 377 -7.58 21.91 7.11
N SER A 378 -6.30 21.55 7.16
CA SER A 378 -5.19 22.48 7.24
C SER A 378 -4.95 23.21 5.92
N ARG A 379 -5.66 24.33 5.75
CA ARG A 379 -5.10 25.54 5.10
C ARG A 379 -3.87 26.08 5.86
N PHE A 380 -3.57 25.50 7.01
CA PHE A 380 -2.56 25.87 7.98
C PHE A 380 -1.38 24.89 7.91
N ASP A 381 -0.36 25.24 7.13
CA ASP A 381 0.94 24.59 7.25
C ASP A 381 1.48 24.89 8.66
N LYS A 382 2.11 23.93 9.37
CA LYS A 382 2.56 24.10 10.77
C LYS A 382 3.38 25.39 10.96
N ARG A 383 4.26 25.67 10.00
CA ARG A 383 5.04 26.91 9.96
C ARG A 383 4.12 28.12 9.87
N ASN A 384 3.20 28.09 8.92
CA ASN A 384 2.26 29.17 8.67
C ASN A 384 1.27 29.41 9.82
N ALA A 385 0.85 28.39 10.58
CA ALA A 385 -0.10 28.57 11.69
C ALA A 385 0.54 29.21 12.92
N SER A 386 1.71 28.70 13.33
CA SER A 386 2.47 29.29 14.43
C SER A 386 3.05 30.64 14.03
N GLU A 387 3.56 30.80 12.80
CA GLU A 387 4.00 32.11 12.28
C GLU A 387 2.83 33.09 12.18
N LEU A 388 1.64 32.67 11.75
CA LEU A 388 0.45 33.54 11.70
C LEU A 388 -0.04 33.90 13.11
N LEU A 389 -0.04 32.97 14.07
CA LEU A 389 -0.41 33.25 15.46
C LEU A 389 0.61 34.17 16.13
N GLN A 390 1.90 33.94 15.89
CA GLN A 390 2.99 34.82 16.34
C GLN A 390 2.87 36.20 15.70
N TYR A 391 2.60 36.27 14.40
CA TYR A 391 2.35 37.50 13.67
C TYR A 391 1.12 38.25 14.21
N LEU A 392 0.01 37.56 14.47
CA LEU A 392 -1.18 38.15 15.07
C LEU A 392 -0.91 38.66 16.49
N LEU A 393 -0.09 37.95 17.27
CA LEU A 393 0.36 38.41 18.59
C LEU A 393 1.20 39.68 18.48
N GLU A 394 2.13 39.73 17.53
CA GLU A 394 2.98 40.91 17.27
C GLU A 394 2.14 42.08 16.77
N LEU A 395 1.24 41.86 15.82
CA LEU A 395 0.32 42.88 15.30
C LEU A 395 -0.56 43.45 16.41
N ILE A 396 -1.17 42.60 17.24
CA ILE A 396 -1.97 43.07 18.38
C ILE A 396 -1.09 43.87 19.33
N LYS A 397 0.14 43.42 19.62
CA LYS A 397 1.05 44.13 20.52
C LYS A 397 1.42 45.53 19.99
N ASP A 398 1.68 45.63 18.68
CA ASP A 398 2.00 46.88 18.00
C ASP A 398 0.78 47.82 17.94
N GLU A 399 -0.41 47.29 17.62
CA GLU A 399 -1.65 48.08 17.67
C GLU A 399 -1.98 48.53 19.10
N THR A 400 -1.77 47.67 20.10
CA THR A 400 -1.99 48.03 21.52
C THR A 400 -1.07 49.18 21.94
N ALA A 401 0.19 49.19 21.46
CA ALA A 401 1.12 50.28 21.70
C ALA A 401 0.70 51.58 20.99
N ALA A 402 0.17 51.49 19.77
CA ALA A 402 -0.35 52.63 19.02
C ALA A 402 -1.62 53.24 19.69
N PHE A 403 -2.56 52.39 20.14
CA PHE A 403 -3.79 52.83 20.82
C PHE A 403 -3.55 53.39 22.23
N ALA A 404 -2.54 52.88 22.95
CA ALA A 404 -2.13 53.45 24.23
C ALA A 404 -1.67 54.93 24.09
N GLY A 405 -1.11 55.30 22.93
CA GLY A 405 -0.76 56.68 22.60
C GLY A 405 -1.95 57.60 22.32
N MET A 406 -3.14 57.07 21.99
CA MET A 406 -4.34 57.85 21.64
C MET A 406 -5.37 57.98 22.78
N GLY A 407 -5.10 57.45 23.98
CA GLY A 407 -5.91 57.71 25.18
C GLY A 407 -7.21 56.89 25.33
N GLY A 408 -7.34 55.75 24.66
CA GLY A 408 -8.54 54.90 24.72
C GLY A 408 -8.44 53.69 25.67
N ASN A 409 -8.69 53.88 26.97
CA ASN A 409 -8.52 52.83 28.00
C ASN A 409 -9.32 51.53 27.76
N VAL A 410 -10.52 51.60 27.17
CA VAL A 410 -11.39 50.42 26.96
C VAL A 410 -10.89 49.51 25.83
N ALA A 411 -10.38 50.10 24.74
CA ALA A 411 -9.85 49.33 23.62
C ALA A 411 -8.56 48.59 24.01
N THR A 412 -7.72 49.22 24.83
CA THR A 412 -6.49 48.59 25.36
C THR A 412 -6.78 47.39 26.25
N GLU A 413 -7.85 47.41 27.06
CA GLU A 413 -8.21 46.23 27.88
C GLU A 413 -8.70 45.05 27.03
N ILE A 414 -9.52 45.33 26.02
CA ILE A 414 -10.04 44.30 25.10
C ILE A 414 -8.88 43.69 24.29
N LEU A 415 -7.98 44.51 23.74
CA LEU A 415 -6.81 44.02 23.00
C LEU A 415 -5.88 43.19 23.89
N LYS A 416 -5.74 43.55 25.18
CA LYS A 416 -4.95 42.79 26.14
C LYS A 416 -5.58 41.44 26.46
N GLN A 417 -6.91 41.36 26.57
CA GLN A 417 -7.63 40.08 26.71
C GLN A 417 -7.52 39.21 25.46
N ILE A 418 -7.64 39.80 24.25
CA ILE A 418 -7.43 39.07 23.00
C ILE A 418 -5.99 38.55 22.94
N SER A 419 -5.00 39.37 23.27
CA SER A 419 -3.58 38.98 23.34
C SER A 419 -3.37 37.80 24.29
N GLN A 420 -3.96 37.83 25.50
CA GLN A 420 -3.87 36.73 26.46
C GLN A 420 -4.53 35.43 25.96
N ASN A 421 -5.70 35.54 25.33
CA ASN A 421 -6.40 34.39 24.75
C ASN A 421 -5.61 33.80 23.58
N LEU A 422 -5.05 34.65 22.71
CA LEU A 422 -4.28 34.25 21.54
C LEU A 422 -2.92 33.64 21.94
N ALA A 423 -2.29 34.17 22.99
CA ALA A 423 -1.08 33.60 23.58
C ALA A 423 -1.35 32.21 24.21
N SER A 424 -2.48 32.06 24.91
CA SER A 424 -2.91 30.76 25.43
C SER A 424 -3.19 29.77 24.30
N LEU A 425 -3.81 30.22 23.22
CA LEU A 425 -4.07 29.40 22.02
C LEU A 425 -2.76 28.98 21.34
N HIS A 426 -1.79 29.89 21.25
CA HIS A 426 -0.45 29.62 20.72
C HIS A 426 0.32 28.63 21.62
N GLN A 427 0.24 28.77 22.94
CA GLN A 427 0.82 27.83 23.91
C GLN A 427 0.24 26.43 23.73
N VAL A 428 -1.09 26.30 23.66
CA VAL A 428 -1.77 25.02 23.43
C VAL A 428 -1.42 24.43 22.05
N ALA A 429 -1.29 25.27 21.02
CA ALA A 429 -0.86 24.83 19.69
C ALA A 429 0.60 24.33 19.67
N LYS A 430 1.48 24.96 20.46
CA LYS A 430 2.89 24.58 20.60
C LYS A 430 3.07 23.30 21.43
N GLU A 431 2.29 23.16 22.50
CA GLU A 431 2.33 21.98 23.39
C GLU A 431 1.72 20.72 22.75
N LYS A 432 0.73 20.85 21.86
CA LYS A 432 0.10 19.70 21.21
C LYS A 432 0.86 19.13 20.01
N GLU A 433 2.04 19.67 19.67
CA GLU A 433 2.86 19.24 18.54
C GLU A 433 2.13 19.02 17.20
N PHE A 434 0.89 19.53 17.01
CA PHE A 434 -0.04 19.30 15.88
C PHE A 434 0.51 18.42 14.76
N VAL A 435 0.78 17.12 15.00
CA VAL A 435 1.54 16.31 14.04
C VAL A 435 0.82 16.42 12.70
N GLN A 436 1.59 16.83 11.68
CA GLN A 436 1.12 17.06 10.32
C GLN A 436 0.63 15.72 9.77
N THR A 437 -0.60 15.39 10.08
CA THR A 437 -1.35 14.47 9.29
C THR A 437 -2.31 15.35 8.53
N SER A 438 -2.10 15.48 7.22
CA SER A 438 -3.10 15.99 6.28
C SER A 438 -4.25 14.99 6.21
N ASN A 439 -4.80 14.64 7.37
CA ASN A 439 -5.81 13.63 7.49
C ASN A 439 -7.08 14.20 6.87
N PRO A 440 -7.77 13.38 6.08
CA PRO A 440 -9.01 13.79 5.49
C PRO A 440 -10.02 14.11 6.59
N TYR A 441 -11.01 14.87 6.17
CA TYR A 441 -12.14 15.17 7.01
C TYR A 441 -13.42 14.90 6.25
N LEU A 442 -14.43 14.50 7.00
CA LEU A 442 -15.76 14.24 6.49
C LEU A 442 -16.65 15.44 6.84
N ILE A 443 -17.31 16.02 5.85
CA ILE A 443 -18.39 16.98 6.07
C ILE A 443 -19.69 16.20 5.99
N ILE A 444 -20.44 16.13 7.08
CA ILE A 444 -21.78 15.56 7.07
C ILE A 444 -22.78 16.71 7.20
N ALA A 445 -23.63 16.85 6.18
CA ALA A 445 -24.77 17.74 6.22
C ALA A 445 -26.00 16.93 6.63
N SER A 446 -26.63 17.34 7.73
CA SER A 446 -27.89 16.75 8.23
C SER A 446 -29.08 17.60 7.78
N GLY A 447 -30.12 16.95 7.27
CA GLY A 447 -31.38 17.58 6.88
C GLY A 447 -32.25 17.99 8.06
N ASN A 448 -31.94 17.52 9.27
CA ASN A 448 -32.65 17.90 10.48
C ASN A 448 -31.76 18.78 11.39
N PRO A 449 -31.95 20.11 11.40
CA PRO A 449 -31.12 21.07 12.14
C PRO A 449 -31.22 20.92 13.66
N ASP A 450 -32.35 20.41 14.16
CA ASP A 450 -32.71 20.42 15.58
C ASP A 450 -32.62 19.03 16.24
N GLY A 451 -32.23 18.01 15.46
CA GLY A 451 -32.07 16.63 15.92
C GLY A 451 -30.61 16.29 16.24
N ASP A 452 -30.38 15.71 17.42
CA ASP A 452 -29.15 14.99 17.71
C ASP A 452 -29.21 13.61 17.03
N SER A 453 -28.22 13.28 16.21
CA SER A 453 -28.14 11.95 15.57
C SER A 453 -26.75 11.36 15.69
N ARG A 454 -26.66 10.03 15.75
CA ARG A 454 -25.37 9.32 15.74
C ARG A 454 -25.08 8.82 14.33
N CYS A 455 -23.83 8.95 13.93
CA CYS A 455 -23.34 8.42 12.67
C CYS A 455 -22.12 7.55 12.92
N THR A 456 -22.08 6.42 12.23
CA THR A 456 -20.97 5.48 12.24
C THR A 456 -20.19 5.64 10.96
N ILE A 457 -18.90 5.94 11.11
CA ILE A 457 -17.96 6.16 10.01
C ILE A 457 -16.99 4.99 10.03
N SER A 458 -16.99 4.20 8.96
CA SER A 458 -16.05 3.11 8.72
C SER A 458 -15.00 3.55 7.70
N TYR A 459 -13.72 3.38 8.00
CA TYR A 459 -12.62 3.73 7.10
C TYR A 459 -11.43 2.78 7.23
N TRP A 460 -10.60 2.79 6.20
CA TRP A 460 -9.36 2.02 6.11
C TRP A 460 -8.15 2.90 6.39
N SER A 461 -7.21 2.35 7.16
CA SER A 461 -5.93 3.00 7.51
C SER A 461 -4.76 2.07 7.21
N THR A 462 -3.57 2.63 6.97
CA THR A 462 -2.34 1.90 6.65
C THR A 462 -1.10 2.51 7.29
N ALA A 463 -0.18 1.65 7.76
CA ALA A 463 1.14 2.06 8.24
C ALA A 463 2.17 2.20 7.10
N SER A 464 1.79 1.83 5.87
CA SER A 464 2.54 2.11 4.64
C SER A 464 4.03 1.71 4.71
N GLU A 465 4.96 2.63 4.49
CA GLU A 465 6.43 2.40 4.52
C GLU A 465 6.89 1.74 5.82
N GLU A 466 6.25 2.07 6.96
CA GLU A 466 6.62 1.51 8.26
C GLU A 466 6.27 0.04 8.42
N ALA A 467 5.40 -0.48 7.54
CA ALA A 467 5.02 -1.88 7.50
C ALA A 467 5.82 -2.72 6.50
N ASN A 468 6.86 -2.15 5.89
CA ASN A 468 7.80 -2.91 5.07
C ASN A 468 8.78 -3.71 5.95
N ASN A 469 9.38 -4.72 5.34
CA ASN A 469 10.45 -5.56 5.91
C ASN A 469 10.06 -6.33 7.18
N VAL A 470 8.77 -6.62 7.37
CA VAL A 470 8.34 -7.65 8.33
C VAL A 470 8.83 -9.00 7.81
N LYS A 471 9.52 -9.76 8.65
CA LYS A 471 10.25 -10.96 8.23
C LYS A 471 9.29 -12.10 7.85
N PRO A 472 9.68 -12.96 6.90
CA PRO A 472 9.02 -14.25 6.72
C PRO A 472 9.03 -15.06 8.02
N ALA A 473 8.07 -15.98 8.16
CA ALA A 473 7.80 -16.77 9.36
C ALA A 473 7.34 -15.97 10.59
N THR A 474 7.08 -14.67 10.48
CA THR A 474 6.46 -13.89 11.55
C THR A 474 5.04 -14.41 11.80
N ILE A 475 4.71 -14.63 13.07
CA ILE A 475 3.37 -15.04 13.48
C ILE A 475 2.52 -13.78 13.68
N LEU A 476 1.33 -13.77 13.09
CA LEU A 476 0.31 -12.75 13.29
C LEU A 476 -0.85 -13.34 14.08
N THR A 477 -1.49 -12.52 14.89
CA THR A 477 -2.66 -12.90 15.69
C THR A 477 -3.93 -12.36 15.04
N ALA A 478 -4.95 -13.19 14.84
CA ALA A 478 -6.22 -12.75 14.27
C ALA A 478 -6.96 -11.82 15.26
N GLU A 479 -7.48 -10.70 14.76
CA GLU A 479 -8.33 -9.79 15.52
C GLU A 479 -9.73 -10.43 15.68
N ARG A 480 -10.23 -10.50 16.92
CA ARG A 480 -11.48 -11.19 17.24
C ARG A 480 -12.69 -10.38 16.77
N ASN A 481 -13.13 -10.62 15.53
CA ASN A 481 -14.32 -9.98 14.96
C ASN A 481 -15.52 -10.96 14.94
N GLY A 482 -16.05 -11.27 16.13
CA GLY A 482 -17.41 -11.83 16.31
C GLY A 482 -17.65 -13.31 15.97
N LYS A 483 -16.89 -13.95 15.06
CA LYS A 483 -16.95 -15.39 14.79
C LYS A 483 -15.54 -16.00 14.75
N ASN A 484 -15.25 -16.94 15.65
CA ASN A 484 -13.95 -17.63 15.74
C ASN A 484 -13.81 -18.71 14.65
N ILE A 485 -13.79 -18.31 13.38
CA ILE A 485 -13.75 -19.25 12.24
C ILE A 485 -12.30 -19.65 11.91
N LEU A 486 -11.33 -18.81 12.29
CA LEU A 486 -9.90 -19.04 12.06
C LEU A 486 -9.18 -19.37 13.35
N LYS A 487 -8.14 -20.21 13.28
CA LYS A 487 -7.18 -20.34 14.37
C LYS A 487 -6.59 -18.96 14.69
N GLU A 488 -6.25 -18.74 15.96
CA GLU A 488 -5.82 -17.43 16.44
C GLU A 488 -4.53 -16.92 15.77
N THR A 489 -3.83 -17.75 15.00
CA THR A 489 -2.55 -17.41 14.38
C THR A 489 -2.53 -17.60 12.86
N ALA A 490 -1.88 -16.67 12.19
CA ALA A 490 -1.50 -16.72 10.79
C ALA A 490 0.03 -16.59 10.67
N ILE A 491 0.62 -17.09 9.59
CA ILE A 491 2.07 -17.08 9.37
C ILE A 491 2.38 -16.26 8.11
N MET A 492 3.33 -15.34 8.20
CA MET A 492 3.82 -14.59 7.06
C MET A 492 4.70 -15.46 6.18
N ILE A 493 4.31 -15.66 4.91
CA ILE A 493 5.07 -16.49 3.96
C ILE A 493 6.16 -15.68 3.26
N ARG A 494 5.84 -14.45 2.84
CA ARG A 494 6.80 -13.54 2.19
C ARG A 494 6.99 -12.28 3.02
N ALA A 495 8.18 -11.69 2.97
CA ALA A 495 8.44 -10.43 3.66
C ALA A 495 7.48 -9.34 3.16
N SER A 496 7.02 -8.46 4.05
CA SER A 496 6.16 -7.35 3.65
C SER A 496 6.95 -6.31 2.87
N VAL A 497 6.43 -5.85 1.72
CA VAL A 497 7.14 -4.94 0.81
C VAL A 497 6.16 -4.03 0.06
N GLY A 498 6.67 -2.93 -0.49
CA GLY A 498 5.92 -2.07 -1.41
C GLY A 498 5.11 -0.94 -0.77
N GLY A 499 5.12 -0.82 0.56
CA GLY A 499 4.50 0.29 1.26
C GLY A 499 5.22 1.60 0.93
N ARG A 500 4.48 2.63 0.52
CA ARG A 500 5.01 3.96 0.18
C ARG A 500 4.14 5.06 0.76
N LYS A 501 4.75 5.97 1.51
CA LYS A 501 4.05 7.14 2.05
C LYS A 501 3.66 8.13 0.95
N LYS A 502 2.72 9.02 1.29
CA LYS A 502 2.27 10.13 0.45
C LYS A 502 3.45 10.89 -0.16
N LEU A 503 3.44 11.03 -1.48
CA LEU A 503 4.44 11.81 -2.22
C LEU A 503 4.48 13.26 -1.72
N SER A 504 5.70 13.78 -1.58
CA SER A 504 5.89 15.20 -1.30
C SER A 504 5.39 16.05 -2.49
N PRO A 505 5.02 17.33 -2.29
CA PRO A 505 4.64 18.21 -3.40
C PRO A 505 5.69 18.30 -4.52
N GLN A 506 6.98 18.17 -4.19
CA GLN A 506 8.06 18.20 -5.17
C GLN A 506 8.11 16.89 -5.98
N ASP A 507 7.99 15.74 -5.31
CA ASP A 507 7.96 14.43 -5.97
C ASP A 507 6.73 14.28 -6.87
N LYS A 508 5.57 14.78 -6.42
CA LYS A 508 4.35 14.86 -7.21
C LYS A 508 4.61 15.57 -8.55
N ILE A 509 5.23 16.76 -8.53
CA ILE A 509 5.54 17.52 -9.76
C ILE A 509 6.42 16.70 -10.71
N LEU A 510 7.41 15.97 -10.19
CA LEU A 510 8.28 15.12 -11.02
C LEU A 510 7.51 13.95 -11.63
N GLU A 511 6.69 13.27 -10.82
CA GLU A 511 5.86 12.14 -11.24
C GLU A 511 4.88 12.57 -12.34
N TYR A 512 4.20 13.71 -12.16
CA TYR A 512 3.31 14.28 -13.17
C TYR A 512 4.02 14.71 -14.45
N ARG A 513 5.22 15.28 -14.36
CA ARG A 513 6.02 15.57 -15.57
C ARG A 513 6.28 14.30 -16.36
N SER A 514 6.59 13.20 -15.69
CA SER A 514 6.82 11.91 -16.36
C SER A 514 5.54 11.33 -16.97
N ALA A 515 4.41 11.44 -16.27
CA ALA A 515 3.09 11.01 -16.74
C ALA A 515 2.63 11.79 -17.98
N LEU A 516 2.78 13.13 -17.96
CA LEU A 516 2.46 14.01 -19.08
C LEU A 516 3.26 13.68 -20.34
N LEU A 517 4.55 13.38 -20.16
CA LEU A 517 5.44 13.03 -21.27
C LEU A 517 5.11 11.67 -21.88
N THR A 518 4.69 10.71 -21.06
CA THR A 518 4.45 9.31 -21.49
C THR A 518 2.98 9.04 -21.86
N ARG A 519 2.03 9.90 -21.42
CA ARG A 519 0.57 9.70 -21.58
C ARG A 519 0.12 8.27 -21.19
N GLY A 520 0.77 7.70 -20.18
CA GLY A 520 0.49 6.34 -19.71
C GLY A 520 0.80 5.24 -20.74
N ARG A 521 1.66 5.47 -21.75
CA ARG A 521 2.08 4.44 -22.72
C ARG A 521 3.59 4.46 -22.91
N ILE A 522 4.18 3.27 -22.93
CA ILE A 522 5.62 3.10 -23.16
C ILE A 522 5.82 2.49 -24.54
N VAL A 523 6.36 3.27 -25.48
CA VAL A 523 6.56 2.83 -26.88
C VAL A 523 8.03 2.86 -27.27
N THR A 524 8.77 3.89 -26.86
CA THR A 524 10.17 4.10 -27.24
C THR A 524 11.15 3.66 -26.16
N ILE A 525 12.42 3.50 -26.55
CA ILE A 525 13.52 3.22 -25.60
C ILE A 525 13.68 4.37 -24.59
N ALA A 526 13.44 5.61 -25.03
CA ALA A 526 13.49 6.78 -24.15
C ALA A 526 12.38 6.71 -23.08
N ASP A 527 11.19 6.25 -23.45
CA ASP A 527 10.08 6.06 -22.52
C ASP A 527 10.40 4.97 -21.50
N ILE A 528 11.02 3.85 -21.91
CA ILE A 528 11.48 2.80 -21.00
C ILE A 528 12.48 3.37 -19.98
N ARG A 529 13.43 4.19 -20.44
CA ARG A 529 14.41 4.84 -19.56
C ARG A 529 13.73 5.81 -18.58
N ALA A 530 12.82 6.66 -19.07
CA ALA A 530 12.09 7.60 -18.23
C ALA A 530 11.22 6.88 -17.20
N PHE A 531 10.51 5.83 -17.62
CA PHE A 531 9.68 5.00 -16.76
C PHE A 531 10.50 4.30 -15.67
N GLY A 532 11.64 3.70 -16.03
CA GLY A 532 12.52 3.09 -15.05
C GLY A 532 13.13 4.11 -14.08
N MET A 533 13.58 5.27 -14.56
CA MET A 533 14.07 6.35 -13.68
C MET A 533 13.00 6.82 -12.70
N ASN A 534 11.73 6.88 -13.11
CA ASN A 534 10.62 7.23 -12.21
C ASN A 534 10.28 6.09 -11.23
N HIS A 535 10.32 4.82 -11.67
CA HIS A 535 9.97 3.68 -10.83
C HIS A 535 11.00 3.41 -9.73
N PHE A 536 12.28 3.48 -10.09
CA PHE A 536 13.42 3.22 -9.20
C PHE A 536 13.87 4.49 -8.45
N LYS A 537 13.56 5.70 -8.93
CA LYS A 537 13.95 6.99 -8.31
C LYS A 537 15.43 6.99 -7.93
N ASN A 538 15.75 7.37 -6.70
CA ASN A 538 17.13 7.53 -6.21
C ASN A 538 17.91 6.22 -6.08
N THR A 539 17.25 5.06 -6.19
CA THR A 539 17.89 3.74 -6.02
C THR A 539 18.85 3.38 -7.16
N ILE A 540 18.76 4.09 -8.29
CA ILE A 540 19.56 3.85 -9.48
C ILE A 540 20.21 5.13 -9.98
N THR A 541 21.32 4.98 -10.71
CA THR A 541 22.03 6.11 -11.37
C THR A 541 21.83 6.11 -12.88
N GLY A 542 21.47 4.98 -13.47
CA GLY A 542 21.42 4.79 -14.92
C GLY A 542 20.57 3.59 -15.35
N ILE A 543 19.97 3.70 -16.53
CA ILE A 543 19.32 2.58 -17.24
C ILE A 543 19.80 2.56 -18.69
N ASP A 544 20.33 1.41 -19.10
CA ASP A 544 20.75 1.11 -20.48
C ASP A 544 19.84 0.03 -21.06
N VAL A 545 19.34 0.23 -22.28
CA VAL A 545 18.35 -0.65 -22.91
C VAL A 545 18.92 -1.15 -24.23
N LYS A 546 18.99 -2.47 -24.40
CA LYS A 546 19.56 -3.13 -25.57
C LYS A 546 18.60 -4.18 -26.13
N LYS A 547 18.81 -4.54 -27.39
CA LYS A 547 18.12 -5.69 -28.00
C LYS A 547 18.90 -6.95 -27.61
N GLY A 548 18.18 -7.91 -27.06
CA GLY A 548 18.71 -9.21 -26.67
C GLY A 548 18.01 -10.35 -27.40
N THR A 549 18.47 -11.56 -27.11
CA THR A 549 17.82 -12.80 -27.53
C THR A 549 17.80 -13.77 -26.37
N LYS A 550 16.72 -14.55 -26.28
CA LYS A 550 16.55 -15.56 -25.25
C LYS A 550 16.09 -16.87 -25.89
N LYS A 551 16.58 -18.00 -25.38
CA LYS A 551 16.03 -19.31 -25.71
C LYS A 551 14.63 -19.44 -25.11
N GLU A 552 13.65 -19.83 -25.92
CA GLU A 552 12.31 -20.11 -25.40
C GLU A 552 12.31 -21.29 -24.44
N VAL A 553 11.38 -21.26 -23.49
CA VAL A 553 11.22 -22.30 -22.46
C VAL A 553 10.69 -23.62 -23.04
N SER A 554 9.95 -23.55 -24.15
CA SER A 554 9.33 -24.71 -24.77
C SER A 554 10.39 -25.61 -25.44
N LEU A 555 10.19 -26.94 -25.36
CA LEU A 555 11.07 -27.93 -25.99
C LEU A 555 11.14 -27.79 -27.54
N LYS A 556 10.13 -27.15 -28.16
CA LYS A 556 10.03 -26.92 -29.60
C LYS A 556 10.38 -25.48 -30.02
N GLY A 557 10.70 -24.61 -29.06
CA GLY A 557 10.92 -23.19 -29.27
C GLY A 557 12.34 -22.86 -29.72
N GLY A 558 12.46 -21.84 -30.56
CA GLY A 558 13.74 -21.29 -31.01
C GLY A 558 14.26 -20.19 -30.08
N PHE A 559 14.90 -19.18 -30.68
CA PHE A 559 15.26 -17.95 -29.97
C PHE A 559 14.20 -16.88 -30.18
N SER A 560 13.73 -16.27 -29.09
CA SER A 560 12.87 -15.08 -29.13
C SER A 560 13.71 -13.81 -28.91
N ARG A 561 13.32 -12.73 -29.59
CA ARG A 561 13.94 -11.41 -29.41
C ARG A 561 13.46 -10.79 -28.11
N THR A 562 14.36 -10.22 -27.33
CA THR A 562 14.07 -9.59 -26.03
C THR A 562 14.51 -8.14 -26.00
N ILE A 563 13.91 -7.37 -25.11
CA ILE A 563 14.40 -6.04 -24.72
C ILE A 563 15.11 -6.21 -23.37
N ASP A 564 16.42 -6.06 -23.39
CA ASP A 564 17.30 -6.27 -22.24
C ASP A 564 17.58 -4.91 -21.58
N ILE A 565 17.13 -4.76 -20.34
CA ILE A 565 17.21 -3.54 -19.54
C ILE A 565 18.28 -3.75 -18.47
N TYR A 566 19.37 -3.00 -18.57
CA TYR A 566 20.47 -2.99 -17.61
C TYR A 566 20.31 -1.82 -16.65
N VAL A 567 20.13 -2.13 -15.37
CA VAL A 567 19.96 -1.15 -14.30
C VAL A 567 21.28 -0.98 -13.56
N VAL A 568 21.72 0.27 -13.40
CA VAL A 568 22.93 0.62 -12.65
C VAL A 568 22.51 1.11 -11.27
N ARG A 569 22.73 0.28 -10.24
CA ARG A 569 22.42 0.64 -8.85
C ARG A 569 23.23 1.84 -8.37
N ASN A 570 22.62 2.63 -7.49
CA ASN A 570 23.34 3.69 -6.78
C ASN A 570 24.17 3.09 -5.64
N LYS A 571 25.50 3.16 -5.77
CA LYS A 571 26.46 2.58 -4.81
C LYS A 571 26.30 3.08 -3.38
N GLU A 572 25.82 4.31 -3.20
CA GLU A 572 25.65 4.93 -1.88
C GLU A 572 24.42 4.40 -1.13
N LEU A 573 23.44 3.81 -1.83
CA LEU A 573 22.18 3.32 -1.26
C LEU A 573 22.07 1.79 -1.27
N ILE A 574 23.12 1.07 -1.71
CA ILE A 574 23.13 -0.40 -1.75
C ILE A 574 22.96 -0.99 -0.35
N GLU A 575 23.55 -0.37 0.67
CA GLU A 575 23.48 -0.85 2.06
C GLU A 575 22.13 -0.56 2.72
N THR A 576 21.37 0.42 2.23
CA THR A 576 20.11 0.87 2.84
C THR A 576 18.91 0.07 2.36
N ILE A 577 18.96 -0.51 1.16
CA ILE A 577 17.83 -1.24 0.56
C ILE A 577 18.02 -2.73 0.78
N HIS A 578 17.08 -3.36 1.51
CA HIS A 578 17.08 -4.80 1.70
C HIS A 578 16.93 -5.55 0.36
N GLU A 579 17.59 -6.70 0.23
CA GLU A 579 17.59 -7.50 -1.00
C GLU A 579 16.18 -7.92 -1.45
N THR A 580 15.30 -8.21 -0.49
CA THR A 580 13.88 -8.54 -0.73
C THR A 580 13.11 -7.38 -1.36
N GLU A 581 13.35 -6.18 -0.87
CA GLU A 581 12.74 -4.96 -1.40
C GLU A 581 13.26 -4.66 -2.81
N TRP A 582 14.55 -4.87 -3.08
CA TRP A 582 15.10 -4.72 -4.43
C TRP A 582 14.49 -5.71 -5.44
N LYS A 583 14.42 -6.99 -5.07
CA LYS A 583 13.79 -8.03 -5.92
C LYS A 583 12.34 -7.65 -6.23
N TYR A 584 11.61 -7.21 -5.22
CA TYR A 584 10.26 -6.68 -5.38
C TYR A 584 10.18 -5.52 -6.38
N VAL A 585 11.04 -4.49 -6.24
CA VAL A 585 11.01 -3.31 -7.12
C VAL A 585 11.30 -3.73 -8.56
N CYS A 586 12.23 -4.65 -8.77
CA CYS A 586 12.57 -5.23 -10.07
C CYS A 586 11.41 -6.02 -10.71
N GLU A 587 10.76 -6.91 -9.95
CA GLU A 587 9.61 -7.68 -10.44
C GLU A 587 8.41 -6.78 -10.73
N ASN A 588 8.12 -5.84 -9.84
CA ASN A 588 7.05 -4.87 -9.99
C ASN A 588 7.29 -3.98 -11.23
N PHE A 589 8.55 -3.58 -11.48
CA PHE A 589 8.93 -2.85 -12.69
C PHE A 589 8.60 -3.65 -13.96
N LEU A 590 9.03 -4.91 -14.03
CA LEU A 590 8.79 -5.78 -15.18
C LEU A 590 7.30 -6.02 -15.42
N LEU A 591 6.52 -6.20 -14.36
CA LEU A 591 5.09 -6.40 -14.44
C LEU A 591 4.37 -5.14 -14.95
N LYS A 592 4.65 -3.98 -14.36
CA LYS A 592 4.06 -2.70 -14.82
C LYS A 592 4.45 -2.39 -16.26
N LEU A 593 5.70 -2.66 -16.62
CA LEU A 593 6.18 -2.43 -17.98
C LEU A 593 5.47 -3.35 -18.98
N LYS A 594 5.23 -4.63 -18.65
CA LYS A 594 4.42 -5.54 -19.50
C LYS A 594 2.99 -5.04 -19.70
N ASN A 595 2.37 -4.46 -18.68
CA ASN A 595 0.98 -3.97 -18.77
C ASN A 595 0.86 -2.68 -19.57
N VAL A 596 1.83 -1.78 -19.44
CA VAL A 596 1.78 -0.42 -20.03
C VAL A 596 2.43 -0.35 -21.42
N SER A 597 3.35 -1.26 -21.73
CA SER A 597 4.07 -1.23 -23.01
C SER A 597 3.28 -1.89 -24.14
N ALA A 598 3.30 -1.26 -25.31
CA ALA A 598 2.65 -1.81 -26.52
C ALA A 598 3.53 -2.81 -27.29
N ASN A 599 4.72 -3.15 -26.77
CA ASN A 599 5.68 -3.99 -27.48
C ASN A 599 5.37 -5.48 -27.28
N ILE A 600 5.47 -6.22 -28.38
CA ILE A 600 5.22 -7.67 -28.43
C ILE A 600 6.41 -8.47 -27.84
N TYR A 601 7.56 -7.84 -27.64
CA TYR A 601 8.78 -8.51 -27.19
C TYR A 601 8.85 -8.66 -25.67
N PRO A 602 9.29 -9.82 -25.14
CA PRO A 602 9.50 -10.00 -23.72
C PRO A 602 10.66 -9.13 -23.19
N TYR A 603 10.47 -8.62 -21.97
CA TYR A 603 11.45 -7.82 -21.25
C TYR A 603 12.30 -8.64 -20.31
N ARG A 604 13.57 -8.29 -20.21
CA ARG A 604 14.52 -8.89 -19.27
C ARG A 604 15.23 -7.77 -18.51
N LEU A 605 15.39 -7.95 -17.21
CA LEU A 605 16.11 -7.02 -16.35
C LEU A 605 17.45 -7.65 -15.95
N PHE A 606 18.50 -6.84 -15.99
CA PHE A 606 19.85 -7.21 -15.56
C PHE A 606 20.41 -6.11 -14.67
N GLU A 607 21.19 -6.51 -13.68
CA GLU A 607 21.98 -5.59 -12.86
C GLU A 607 23.39 -5.47 -13.46
N LYS A 608 23.94 -4.25 -13.48
CA LYS A 608 25.25 -3.96 -14.06
C LYS A 608 26.30 -3.62 -13.01
#